data_AF-A0A7J6Q7N2-F1
#
_entry.id   AF-A0A7J6Q7N2-F1
#
_cell.length_a   1.000
_cell.length_b   1.000
_cell.length_c   1.000
_cell.angle_alpha   90.00
_cell.angle_beta   90.00
_cell.angle_gamma   90.00
#
_symmetry.space_group_name_H-M   'P 1'
#
loop_
_entity.id
_entity.type
_entity.pdbx_description
1 polymer ?
#
loop_
_entity_poly.entity_id
_entity_poly.type
_entity_poly.pdbx_seq_one_letter_code
_entity_poly.pdbx_strand_id
1 'polypeptide(L)'
;FDADENDRGRENTQVPAAGNGEGDGEGEEAEVEEAISGSLEIIGFKNRRKLKFQHRIGHGYFIYPHEGRITGSKRLVEALCCRMAKLGKIALVRFVARANAQPIFAALSPQMPDEASQTSGGLVLIPLPFADDIRSLDLPGEVTIVTD
;
A
#
# COMPACT_ATOMS: atom_id res chain seq x y z
N PHE A 1 -42.04 17.22 48.60
CA PHE A 1 -40.90 16.84 49.44
C PHE A 1 -41.44 16.07 50.60
N ASP A 2 -41.51 14.75 50.44
CA ASP A 2 -41.47 13.77 51.52
C ASP A 2 -40.69 12.58 50.95
N ALA A 3 -39.69 12.14 51.71
CA ALA A 3 -38.71 11.14 51.34
C ALA A 3 -39.29 9.73 51.49
N ASP A 4 -38.89 8.82 50.62
CA ASP A 4 -38.87 7.41 50.96
C ASP A 4 -37.55 6.79 50.51
N GLU A 5 -37.09 5.86 51.34
CA GLU A 5 -35.71 5.55 51.64
C GLU A 5 -35.38 4.17 51.06
N ASN A 6 -34.38 4.14 50.17
CA ASN A 6 -33.38 3.08 50.00
C ASN A 6 -33.81 1.60 50.02
N ASP A 7 -33.69 0.89 48.89
CA ASP A 7 -33.07 -0.45 48.93
C ASP A 7 -32.41 -0.96 47.61
N ARG A 8 -31.08 -1.02 47.66
CA ARG A 8 -30.15 -2.07 47.17
C ARG A 8 -30.34 -2.74 45.78
N GLY A 9 -29.34 -2.55 44.91
CA GLY A 9 -29.11 -3.39 43.73
C GLY A 9 -27.83 -3.10 42.92
N ARG A 10 -26.66 -3.30 43.55
CA ARG A 10 -25.28 -3.45 43.05
C ARG A 10 -24.90 -3.26 41.56
N GLU A 11 -23.87 -2.41 41.38
CA GLU A 11 -22.57 -2.64 40.69
C GLU A 11 -22.56 -3.02 39.19
N ASN A 12 -21.93 -2.22 38.33
CA ASN A 12 -20.48 -2.27 38.05
C ASN A 12 -20.09 -1.31 36.90
N THR A 13 -18.86 -0.79 36.95
CA THR A 13 -17.95 -0.52 35.81
C THR A 13 -17.47 0.92 35.61
N GLN A 14 -16.14 1.03 35.78
CA GLN A 14 -15.16 2.01 35.35
C GLN A 14 -15.09 3.39 36.03
N VAL A 15 -14.10 3.48 36.92
CA VAL A 15 -13.43 4.71 37.36
C VAL A 15 -12.77 5.44 36.16
N PRO A 16 -12.96 6.77 35.98
CA PRO A 16 -12.10 7.57 35.11
C PRO A 16 -10.84 7.96 35.88
N ALA A 17 -9.67 7.61 35.35
CA ALA A 17 -8.40 8.12 35.86
C ALA A 17 -8.25 9.58 35.45
N ALA A 18 -8.18 10.47 36.45
CA ALA A 18 -7.89 11.89 36.29
C ALA A 18 -6.47 12.21 36.79
N GLY A 19 -5.80 13.08 36.04
CA GLY A 19 -4.67 13.92 36.47
C GLY A 19 -3.44 13.77 35.58
N ASN A 20 -2.69 14.81 35.18
CA ASN A 20 -2.73 16.28 35.31
C ASN A 20 -1.89 16.80 34.10
N GLY A 21 -2.19 17.92 33.45
CA GLY A 21 -1.70 19.24 33.82
C GLY A 21 -0.77 19.83 32.73
N GLU A 22 -1.28 20.87 32.08
CA GLU A 22 -0.70 21.98 31.28
C GLU A 22 0.76 21.94 30.75
N GLY A 23 0.86 22.40 29.49
CA GLY A 23 2.08 22.85 28.85
C GLY A 23 1.75 23.53 27.53
N ASP A 24 1.32 24.80 27.60
CA ASP A 24 1.20 25.70 26.47
C ASP A 24 2.58 25.84 25.79
N GLY A 25 2.73 25.20 24.63
CA GLY A 25 3.87 25.33 23.74
C GLY A 25 3.42 26.01 22.47
N GLU A 26 3.91 27.23 22.30
CA GLU A 26 3.71 28.16 21.21
C GLU A 26 3.58 27.48 19.84
N GLY A 27 2.62 27.94 19.05
CA GLY A 27 2.43 27.53 17.67
C GLY A 27 3.71 27.79 16.89
N GLU A 28 4.47 26.72 16.65
CA GLU A 28 5.40 26.68 15.55
C GLU A 28 4.54 26.74 14.29
N GLU A 29 4.50 27.92 13.68
CA GLU A 29 3.97 28.12 12.33
C GLU A 29 4.89 27.34 11.38
N ALA A 30 4.72 26.02 11.35
CA ALA A 30 5.31 25.18 10.35
C ALA A 30 4.76 25.69 9.02
N GLU A 31 5.64 26.31 8.22
CA GLU A 31 5.39 26.49 6.79
C GLU A 31 4.77 25.19 6.31
N VAL A 32 3.53 25.27 5.84
CA VAL A 32 2.81 24.12 5.31
C VAL A 32 3.42 23.81 3.95
N GLU A 33 4.65 23.29 3.97
CA GLU A 33 5.13 22.40 2.93
C GLU A 33 4.05 21.33 2.86
N GLU A 34 3.30 21.30 1.75
CA GLU A 34 2.11 20.47 1.60
C GLU A 34 2.52 19.01 1.79
N ALA A 35 2.48 18.54 3.05
CA ALA A 35 3.18 17.35 3.48
C ALA A 35 2.61 16.18 2.69
N ILE A 36 3.41 15.67 1.74
CA ILE A 36 2.97 14.60 0.87
C ILE A 36 2.83 13.37 1.76
N SER A 37 1.58 13.10 2.12
CA SER A 37 1.22 12.06 3.07
C SER A 37 1.73 10.69 2.61
N GLY A 38 1.80 10.42 1.30
CA GLY A 38 2.30 9.16 0.74
C GLY A 38 3.52 9.31 -0.17
N SER A 39 4.28 8.23 -0.34
CA SER A 39 5.43 8.19 -1.25
C SER A 39 5.45 6.92 -2.11
N LEU A 40 6.03 7.04 -3.30
CA LEU A 40 6.29 5.92 -4.21
C LEU A 40 7.73 6.05 -4.72
N GLU A 41 8.60 5.20 -4.23
CA GLU A 41 10.05 5.27 -4.46
C GLU A 41 10.52 4.06 -5.27
N ILE A 42 11.23 4.30 -6.37
CA ILE A 42 11.83 3.23 -7.17
C ILE A 42 13.14 2.80 -6.51
N ILE A 43 13.24 1.51 -6.17
CA ILE A 43 14.43 0.89 -5.59
C ILE A 43 15.32 0.32 -6.70
N GLY A 44 14.71 -0.23 -7.76
CA GLY A 44 15.45 -0.79 -8.88
C GLY A 44 14.58 -1.52 -9.89
N PHE A 45 15.20 -2.18 -10.86
CA PHE A 45 14.49 -2.89 -11.94
C PHE A 45 14.86 -4.38 -11.98
N LYS A 46 13.85 -5.22 -12.22
CA LYS A 46 13.99 -6.68 -12.29
C LYS A 46 13.33 -7.23 -13.54
N ASN A 47 13.73 -8.41 -14.00
CA ASN A 47 13.05 -9.07 -15.13
C ASN A 47 11.62 -9.43 -14.75
N ARG A 48 10.66 -9.20 -15.65
CA ARG A 48 9.23 -9.51 -15.45
C ARG A 48 9.00 -10.99 -15.11
N ARG A 49 9.80 -11.89 -15.67
CA ARG A 49 9.75 -13.34 -15.39
C ARG A 49 10.03 -13.70 -13.92
N LYS A 50 10.68 -12.83 -13.13
CA LYS A 50 10.93 -13.09 -11.70
C LYS A 50 9.69 -12.83 -10.83
N LEU A 51 8.68 -12.15 -11.35
CA LEU A 51 7.40 -11.95 -10.67
C LEU A 51 6.48 -13.12 -11.00
N LYS A 52 6.30 -14.03 -10.02
CA LYS A 52 5.36 -15.14 -10.13
C LYS A 52 3.97 -14.66 -9.71
N PHE A 53 2.94 -15.24 -10.30
CA PHE A 53 1.55 -14.92 -9.98
C PHE A 53 1.25 -15.07 -8.47
N GLN A 54 1.74 -16.15 -7.86
CA GLN A 54 1.59 -16.45 -6.42
C GLN A 54 2.27 -15.44 -5.48
N HIS A 55 3.18 -14.59 -5.97
CA HIS A 55 3.80 -13.55 -5.14
C HIS A 55 2.93 -12.31 -5.00
N ARG A 56 1.76 -12.24 -5.63
CA ARG A 56 0.86 -11.11 -5.44
C ARG A 56 0.06 -11.31 -4.17
N ILE A 57 0.18 -10.37 -3.24
CA ILE A 57 -0.73 -10.28 -2.09
C ILE A 57 -1.76 -9.17 -2.35
N GLY A 58 -3.04 -9.48 -2.15
CA GLY A 58 -4.13 -8.51 -2.29
C GLY A 58 -4.35 -7.93 -3.69
N HIS A 59 -5.09 -6.83 -3.72
CA HIS A 59 -5.45 -6.11 -4.94
C HIS A 59 -4.28 -5.28 -5.47
N GLY A 60 -4.29 -5.05 -6.78
CA GLY A 60 -3.29 -4.22 -7.44
C GLY A 60 -3.84 -2.82 -7.63
N TYR A 61 -2.97 -1.82 -7.65
CA TYR A 61 -3.35 -0.43 -7.85
C TYR A 61 -2.92 0.03 -9.24
N PHE A 62 -3.77 0.78 -9.93
CA PHE A 62 -3.39 1.43 -11.17
C PHE A 62 -2.87 2.84 -10.86
N ILE A 63 -1.64 3.11 -11.28
CA ILE A 63 -0.98 4.40 -11.09
C ILE A 63 -1.00 5.14 -12.42
N TYR A 64 -1.55 6.35 -12.34
CA TYR A 64 -1.62 7.28 -13.45
C TYR A 64 -1.04 8.65 -13.02
N PRO A 65 -0.21 9.29 -13.87
CA PRO A 65 0.43 10.56 -13.55
C PRO A 65 -0.57 11.72 -13.45
N HIS A 66 -0.32 12.64 -12.50
CA HIS A 66 -1.12 13.85 -12.30
C HIS A 66 -0.40 15.10 -12.83
N GLU A 67 -0.67 15.44 -14.09
CA GLU A 67 -0.03 16.56 -14.81
C GLU A 67 -0.24 17.92 -14.15
N GLY A 68 -1.37 18.11 -13.46
CA GLY A 68 -1.69 19.37 -12.76
C GLY A 68 -0.82 19.65 -11.54
N ARG A 69 -0.06 18.65 -11.04
CA ARG A 69 0.85 18.82 -9.89
C ARG A 69 2.30 18.91 -10.33
N ILE A 70 2.70 18.08 -11.30
CA ILE A 70 4.05 18.08 -11.88
C ILE A 70 3.92 18.04 -13.40
N THR A 71 4.29 19.14 -14.05
CA THR A 71 4.31 19.25 -15.50
C THR A 71 5.37 18.30 -16.11
N GLY A 72 5.02 17.61 -17.18
CA GLY A 72 5.84 16.59 -17.84
C GLY A 72 5.72 15.18 -17.22
N SER A 73 4.95 15.01 -16.14
CA SER A 73 4.81 13.72 -15.46
C SER A 73 4.15 12.66 -16.36
N LYS A 74 3.17 13.03 -17.19
CA LYS A 74 2.57 12.12 -18.19
C LYS A 74 3.61 11.55 -19.14
N ARG A 75 4.39 12.43 -19.77
CA ARG A 75 5.42 12.04 -20.73
C ARG A 75 6.50 11.16 -20.08
N LEU A 76 6.89 11.47 -18.84
CA LEU A 76 7.87 10.68 -18.10
C LEU A 76 7.36 9.26 -17.82
N VAL A 77 6.14 9.13 -17.30
CA VAL A 77 5.56 7.83 -16.95
C VAL A 77 5.28 6.99 -18.21
N GLU A 78 4.83 7.62 -19.29
CA GLU A 78 4.66 6.94 -20.59
C GLU A 78 5.98 6.41 -21.14
N ALA A 79 7.04 7.23 -21.11
CA ALA A 79 8.37 6.82 -21.55
C ALA A 79 8.92 5.66 -20.69
N LEU A 80 8.72 5.73 -19.37
CA LEU A 80 9.08 4.67 -18.43
C LEU A 80 8.32 3.37 -18.73
N CYS A 81 6.99 3.45 -18.89
CA CYS A 81 6.14 2.30 -19.20
C CYS A 81 6.56 1.64 -20.52
N CYS A 82 6.74 2.45 -21.58
CA CYS A 82 7.19 1.96 -22.89
C CYS A 82 8.56 1.28 -22.79
N ARG A 83 9.52 1.86 -22.06
CA ARG A 83 10.86 1.30 -21.90
C ARG A 83 10.85 0.00 -21.09
N MET A 84 10.07 -0.06 -20.02
CA MET A 84 9.91 -1.27 -19.20
C MET A 84 9.25 -2.40 -19.99
N ALA A 85 8.23 -2.10 -20.79
CA ALA A 85 7.56 -3.06 -21.67
C ALA A 85 8.54 -3.63 -22.71
N LYS A 86 9.28 -2.77 -23.42
CA LYS A 86 10.28 -3.18 -24.42
C LYS A 86 11.38 -4.06 -23.85
N LEU A 87 11.84 -3.77 -22.63
CA LEU A 87 12.91 -4.53 -21.97
C LEU A 87 12.41 -5.74 -21.16
N GLY A 88 11.09 -5.96 -21.07
CA GLY A 88 10.51 -7.00 -20.23
C GLY A 88 10.88 -6.85 -18.75
N LYS A 89 10.88 -5.60 -18.25
CA LYS A 89 11.27 -5.24 -16.88
C LYS A 89 10.06 -4.83 -16.04
N ILE A 90 10.20 -5.00 -14.75
CA ILE A 90 9.34 -4.45 -13.70
C ILE A 90 10.21 -3.59 -12.78
N ALA A 91 9.64 -2.58 -12.13
CA ALA A 91 10.34 -1.81 -11.11
C ALA A 91 9.96 -2.34 -9.73
N LEU A 92 10.93 -2.51 -8.85
CA LEU A 92 10.69 -2.74 -7.43
C LEU A 92 10.57 -1.38 -6.76
N VAL A 93 9.51 -1.22 -5.96
CA VAL A 93 9.21 0.04 -5.30
C VAL A 93 8.93 -0.14 -3.83
N ARG A 94 9.21 0.92 -3.06
CA ARG A 94 8.66 1.12 -1.72
C ARG A 94 7.46 2.05 -1.87
N PHE A 95 6.32 1.63 -1.34
CA PHE A 95 5.08 2.40 -1.40
C PHE A 95 4.56 2.67 0.00
N VAL A 96 4.24 3.93 0.27
CA VAL A 96 3.61 4.42 1.49
C VAL A 96 2.34 5.14 1.06
N ALA A 97 1.17 4.60 1.37
CA ALA A 97 -0.09 5.13 0.85
C ALA A 97 -0.49 6.48 1.48
N ARG A 98 -0.18 6.68 2.76
CA ARG A 98 -0.51 7.86 3.56
C ARG A 98 0.44 8.00 4.74
N ALA A 99 0.37 9.14 5.42
CA ALA A 99 1.24 9.45 6.54
C ALA A 99 1.01 8.41 7.64
N ASN A 100 2.11 7.97 8.26
CA ASN A 100 2.11 6.94 9.30
C ASN A 100 1.60 5.56 8.85
N ALA A 101 1.42 5.32 7.55
CA ALA A 101 1.17 3.97 7.05
C ALA A 101 2.47 3.16 7.00
N GLN A 102 2.36 1.86 7.24
CA GLN A 102 3.51 0.96 7.06
C GLN A 102 3.92 0.92 5.59
N PRO A 103 5.22 1.05 5.27
CA PRO A 103 5.71 0.89 3.92
C PRO A 103 5.52 -0.53 3.42
N ILE A 104 5.07 -0.68 2.18
CA ILE A 104 4.98 -1.98 1.52
C ILE A 104 5.97 -2.04 0.36
N PHE A 105 6.56 -3.22 0.14
CA PHE A 105 7.25 -3.48 -1.11
C PHE A 105 6.25 -3.89 -2.17
N ALA A 106 6.41 -3.33 -3.37
CA ALA A 106 5.57 -3.67 -4.50
C ALA A 106 6.39 -3.78 -5.79
N ALA A 107 5.81 -4.47 -6.77
CA ALA A 107 6.28 -4.49 -8.14
C ALA A 107 5.42 -3.57 -9.00
N LEU A 108 6.03 -2.61 -9.67
CA LEU A 108 5.43 -1.85 -10.75
C LEU A 108 5.59 -2.61 -12.07
N SER A 109 4.46 -3.01 -12.66
CA SER A 109 4.39 -3.62 -13.97
C SER A 109 3.89 -2.62 -15.01
N PRO A 110 4.52 -2.52 -16.20
CA PRO A 110 4.02 -1.67 -17.27
C PRO A 110 2.76 -2.29 -17.87
N GLN A 111 1.73 -1.45 -18.08
CA GLN A 111 0.52 -1.78 -18.80
C GLN A 111 0.45 -0.90 -20.05
N MET A 112 0.60 -1.52 -21.22
CA MET A 112 0.47 -0.82 -22.49
C MET A 112 -1.00 -0.58 -22.81
N PRO A 113 -1.35 0.54 -23.45
CA PRO A 113 -2.71 0.76 -23.93
C PRO A 113 -3.07 -0.29 -24.97
N ASP A 114 -4.30 -0.76 -24.93
CA ASP A 114 -4.87 -1.67 -25.91
C ASP A 114 -6.25 -1.15 -26.33
N GLU A 115 -6.41 -0.85 -27.61
CA GLU A 115 -7.64 -0.28 -28.17
C GLU A 115 -8.79 -1.29 -28.18
N ALA A 116 -8.49 -2.57 -28.37
CA ALA A 116 -9.50 -3.62 -28.38
C ALA A 116 -10.12 -3.82 -26.99
N SER A 117 -9.27 -3.74 -25.95
CA SER A 117 -9.67 -3.93 -24.55
C SER A 117 -9.99 -2.62 -23.83
N GLN A 118 -10.06 -1.49 -24.54
CA GLN A 118 -10.24 -0.13 -23.99
C GLN A 118 -9.35 0.15 -22.76
N THR A 119 -8.15 -0.42 -22.78
CA THR A 119 -7.27 -0.43 -21.61
C THR A 119 -6.39 0.81 -21.64
N SER A 120 -6.41 1.57 -20.54
CA SER A 120 -5.56 2.75 -20.38
C SER A 120 -4.09 2.35 -20.19
N GLY A 121 -3.19 3.09 -20.84
CA GLY A 121 -1.76 2.95 -20.62
C GLY A 121 -1.35 3.49 -19.25
N GLY A 122 -0.49 2.77 -18.53
CA GLY A 122 -0.04 3.19 -17.21
C GLY A 122 0.83 2.16 -16.49
N LEU A 123 0.84 2.23 -15.17
CA LEU A 123 1.63 1.35 -14.31
C LEU A 123 0.72 0.64 -13.31
N VAL A 124 0.88 -0.67 -13.18
CA VAL A 124 0.15 -1.47 -12.18
C VAL A 124 1.09 -1.78 -11.03
N LEU A 125 0.74 -1.31 -9.84
CA LEU A 125 1.41 -1.64 -8.58
C LEU A 125 0.84 -2.94 -8.03
N ILE A 126 1.73 -3.90 -7.81
CA ILE A 126 1.42 -5.25 -7.33
C ILE A 126 2.11 -5.40 -5.98
N PRO A 127 1.38 -5.35 -4.86
CA PRO A 127 1.96 -5.57 -3.53
C PRO A 127 2.62 -6.94 -3.43
N LEU A 128 3.80 -6.99 -2.82
CA LEU A 128 4.60 -8.18 -2.64
C LEU A 128 4.62 -8.61 -1.16
N PRO A 129 4.63 -9.91 -0.88
CA PRO A 129 4.77 -10.44 0.47
C PRO A 129 6.13 -10.07 1.05
N PHE A 130 6.14 -9.78 2.34
CA PHE A 130 7.35 -9.85 3.14
C PHE A 130 7.76 -11.30 3.36
N ALA A 131 8.97 -11.51 3.88
CA ALA A 131 9.45 -12.85 4.20
C ALA A 131 8.49 -13.59 5.14
N ASP A 132 7.91 -12.87 6.10
CA ASP A 132 6.99 -13.41 7.10
C ASP A 132 5.64 -13.85 6.52
N ASP A 133 5.27 -13.41 5.32
CA ASP A 133 4.03 -13.80 4.63
C ASP A 133 4.19 -15.13 3.87
N ILE A 134 5.43 -15.55 3.60
CA ILE A 134 5.72 -16.78 2.86
C ILE A 134 5.60 -17.97 3.83
N ARG A 135 4.69 -18.90 3.53
CA ARG A 135 4.49 -20.14 4.29
C ARG A 135 4.95 -21.33 3.45
N SER A 136 5.80 -22.18 4.02
CA SER A 136 6.16 -23.47 3.43
C SER A 136 5.07 -24.49 3.71
N LEU A 137 4.64 -25.22 2.69
CA LEU A 137 3.70 -26.33 2.83
C LEU A 137 4.45 -27.65 2.65
N ASP A 138 4.43 -28.49 3.68
CA ASP A 138 4.89 -29.87 3.58
C ASP A 138 3.73 -30.72 3.06
N LEU A 139 3.71 -30.92 1.74
CA LEU A 139 2.69 -31.75 1.08
C LEU A 139 3.02 -33.24 1.31
N PRO A 140 2.11 -34.04 1.88
CA PRO A 140 2.31 -35.48 1.96
C PRO A 140 2.11 -36.12 0.57
N GLY A 141 3.20 -36.63 -0.01
CA GLY A 141 3.16 -37.56 -1.14
C GLY A 141 3.52 -36.99 -2.52
N GLU A 142 4.47 -37.64 -3.17
CA GLU A 142 4.90 -37.45 -4.55
C GLU A 142 3.72 -37.75 -5.51
N VAL A 143 3.23 -36.72 -6.21
CA VAL A 143 2.26 -36.91 -7.29
C VAL A 143 3.01 -37.22 -8.57
N THR A 144 3.19 -38.51 -8.86
CA THR A 144 3.60 -38.99 -10.18
C THR A 144 2.47 -38.71 -11.16
N ILE A 145 2.52 -37.56 -11.83
CA ILE A 145 1.64 -37.29 -12.97
C ILE A 145 2.07 -38.21 -14.11
N VAL A 146 1.44 -39.39 -14.19
CA VAL A 146 1.51 -40.26 -15.36
C VAL A 146 0.86 -39.48 -16.51
N THR A 147 1.66 -39.15 -17.51
CA THR A 147 1.15 -38.60 -18.77
C THR A 147 1.03 -39.77 -19.74
N ASP A 148 -0.19 -40.07 -20.18
CA ASP A 148 -0.49 -41.03 -21.26
C ASP A 148 0.05 -40.53 -22.61
#